data_AF-A0A060VUF8-F1
#
_entry.id   AF-A0A060VUF8-F1
#
_cell.length_a   1.000
_cell.length_b   1.000
_cell.length_c   1.000
_cell.angle_alpha   90.00
_cell.angle_beta   90.00
_cell.angle_gamma   90.00
#
_symmetry.space_group_name_H-M   'P 1'
#
loop_
_entity.id
_entity.type
_entity.pdbx_description
1 polymer ?
#
loop_
_entity_poly.entity_id
_entity_poly.type
_entity_poly.pdbx_seq_one_letter_code
_entity_poly.pdbx_strand_id
1 'polypeptide(L)'
;MEVLNLDLEVKAQLVKLLSVRLCPPVSGQAAMDVIVNPPLPHEPSYLQFHKEKSAVLGALAEKAQVTEQTLNMVPGIKCNPVQGAMYAFPRIFIPPRAVEEAKSLGMSPDMMYCLRLLEETGICLVPGSGFGQREGTYHFRMTILPTTEKLKVLLEKLRDFHIKFLKEYASLEEPKR
;
A
#
# COMPACT_ATOMS: atom_id res chain seq x y z
N MET A 1 -3.79 10.69 31.80
CA MET A 1 -3.39 9.62 30.87
C MET A 1 -3.75 8.29 31.52
N GLU A 2 -4.66 7.56 30.92
CA GLU A 2 -4.94 6.17 31.31
C GLU A 2 -3.82 5.27 30.79
N VAL A 3 -3.41 4.28 31.59
CA VAL A 3 -2.42 3.26 31.20
C VAL A 3 -2.87 1.92 31.77
N LEU A 4 -2.83 0.88 30.94
CA LEU A 4 -3.23 -0.48 31.30
C LEU A 4 -1.97 -1.35 31.35
N ASN A 5 -1.79 -2.09 32.46
CA ASN A 5 -0.69 -3.04 32.69
C ASN A 5 0.73 -2.51 32.39
N LEU A 6 0.94 -1.19 32.52
CA LEU A 6 2.25 -0.58 32.36
C LEU A 6 3.04 -0.72 33.66
N ASP A 7 4.23 -1.33 33.58
CA ASP A 7 5.17 -1.44 34.69
C ASP A 7 5.45 -0.07 35.35
N LEU A 8 5.67 -0.06 36.67
CA LEU A 8 5.79 1.17 37.45
C LEU A 8 7.06 1.95 37.12
N GLU A 9 8.19 1.28 36.84
CA GLU A 9 9.43 1.96 36.45
C GLU A 9 9.32 2.52 35.03
N VAL A 10 8.72 1.76 34.10
CA VAL A 10 8.44 2.23 32.74
C VAL A 10 7.46 3.42 32.75
N LYS A 11 6.43 3.38 33.60
CA LYS A 11 5.48 4.48 33.80
C LYS A 11 6.20 5.73 34.34
N ALA A 12 7.15 5.58 35.26
CA ALA A 12 7.96 6.69 35.75
C ALA A 12 8.80 7.34 34.64
N GLN A 13 9.44 6.54 33.77
CA GLN A 13 10.16 7.07 32.60
C GLN A 13 9.22 7.76 31.59
N LEU A 14 8.00 7.24 31.38
CA LEU A 14 7.01 7.86 30.51
C LEU A 14 6.52 9.21 31.06
N VAL A 15 6.26 9.31 32.37
CA VAL A 15 5.92 10.59 33.02
C VAL A 15 7.06 11.60 32.89
N LYS A 16 8.31 11.16 33.09
CA LYS A 16 9.51 12.00 32.91
C LYS A 16 9.68 12.46 31.45
N LEU A 17 9.39 11.61 30.47
CA LEU A 17 9.44 11.97 29.05
C LEU A 17 8.35 12.99 28.68
N LEU A 18 7.15 12.85 29.25
CA LEU A 18 6.04 13.76 28.99
C LEU A 18 6.21 15.11 29.70
N SER A 19 6.86 15.18 30.87
CA SER A 19 7.06 16.44 31.59
C SER A 19 8.00 17.43 30.88
N VAL A 20 8.86 16.95 29.98
CA VAL A 20 9.77 17.77 29.17
C VAL A 20 9.27 18.02 27.73
N ARG A 21 8.04 17.60 27.41
CA ARG A 21 7.39 17.86 26.13
C ARG A 21 6.16 18.75 26.34
N LEU A 22 5.97 19.72 25.44
CA LEU A 22 4.66 20.38 25.33
C LEU A 22 3.60 19.39 24.85
N CYS A 23 2.34 19.70 25.15
CA CYS A 23 1.20 18.91 24.67
C CYS A 23 1.07 18.96 23.14
N PRO A 24 0.39 17.98 22.51
CA PRO A 24 0.03 18.06 21.09
C PRO A 24 -0.84 19.29 20.82
N PRO A 25 -0.80 19.87 19.60
CA PRO A 25 -1.67 20.98 19.23
C PRO A 25 -3.14 20.70 19.56
N VAL A 26 -3.80 21.64 20.26
CA VAL A 26 -5.17 21.44 20.77
C VAL A 26 -6.20 21.20 19.65
N SER A 27 -5.95 21.68 18.44
CA SER A 27 -6.74 21.35 17.24
C SER A 27 -6.67 19.87 16.86
N GLY A 28 -5.51 19.23 17.02
CA GLY A 28 -5.35 17.78 16.81
C GLY A 28 -6.02 16.96 17.92
N GLN A 29 -6.02 17.47 19.15
CA GLN A 29 -6.75 16.87 20.27
C GLN A 29 -8.28 16.96 20.05
N ALA A 30 -8.79 18.12 19.64
CA ALA A 30 -10.19 18.32 19.29
C ALA A 30 -10.62 17.49 18.07
N ALA A 31 -9.75 17.33 17.05
CA ALA A 31 -10.04 16.45 15.93
C ALA A 31 -10.16 14.97 16.36
N MET A 32 -9.34 14.53 17.32
CA MET A 32 -9.47 13.18 17.89
C MET A 32 -10.78 13.03 18.68
N ASP A 33 -11.15 14.03 19.47
CA ASP A 33 -12.41 14.05 20.24
C ASP A 33 -13.65 13.90 19.32
N VAL A 34 -13.67 14.59 18.17
CA VAL A 34 -14.72 14.43 17.15
C VAL A 34 -14.71 13.02 16.51
N ILE A 35 -13.54 12.40 16.33
CA ILE A 35 -13.43 11.06 15.73
C ILE A 35 -13.93 9.97 16.70
N VAL A 36 -13.66 10.10 18.00
CA VAL A 36 -14.03 9.08 19.00
C VAL A 36 -15.45 9.24 19.54
N ASN A 37 -16.10 10.39 19.33
CA ASN A 37 -17.49 10.67 19.68
C ASN A 37 -18.39 10.81 18.43
N PRO A 38 -18.63 9.73 17.66
CA PRO A 38 -19.58 9.76 16.55
C PRO A 38 -21.04 9.90 17.06
N PRO A 39 -21.98 10.33 16.21
CA PRO A 39 -23.38 10.47 16.61
C PRO A 39 -23.97 9.17 17.18
N LEU A 40 -24.83 9.29 18.18
CA LEU A 40 -25.54 8.19 18.84
C LEU A 40 -26.91 7.92 18.19
N PRO A 41 -27.50 6.71 18.34
CA PRO A 41 -28.74 6.31 17.64
C PRO A 41 -29.97 7.23 17.79
N HIS A 42 -29.99 8.08 18.82
CA HIS A 42 -31.07 9.03 19.10
C HIS A 42 -30.80 10.45 18.58
N GLU A 43 -29.62 10.72 18.00
CA GLU A 43 -29.20 12.04 17.54
C GLU A 43 -29.55 12.27 16.06
N PRO A 44 -29.89 13.52 15.66
CA PRO A 44 -30.42 13.81 14.31
C PRO A 44 -29.53 13.38 13.13
N SER A 45 -28.21 13.39 13.32
CA SER A 45 -27.22 13.07 12.28
C SER A 45 -26.86 11.59 12.16
N TYR A 46 -27.33 10.73 13.08
CA TYR A 46 -26.94 9.31 13.14
C TYR A 46 -27.15 8.54 11.84
N LEU A 47 -28.36 8.63 11.28
CA LEU A 47 -28.73 7.90 10.06
C LEU A 47 -27.92 8.38 8.84
N GLN A 48 -27.62 9.69 8.77
CA GLN A 48 -26.79 10.25 7.71
C GLN A 48 -25.33 9.78 7.86
N PHE A 49 -24.74 9.92 9.05
CA PHE A 49 -23.38 9.48 9.34
C PHE A 49 -23.17 7.99 9.03
N HIS A 50 -24.11 7.13 9.45
CA HIS A 50 -24.04 5.70 9.15
C HIS A 50 -24.17 5.39 7.65
N LYS A 51 -25.03 6.11 6.92
CA LYS A 51 -25.17 5.97 5.46
C LYS A 51 -23.88 6.37 4.74
N GLU A 52 -23.30 7.52 5.09
CA GLU A 52 -22.06 8.05 4.50
C GLU A 52 -20.87 7.14 4.80
N LYS A 53 -20.68 6.74 6.06
CA LYS A 53 -19.65 5.78 6.49
C LYS A 53 -19.75 4.46 5.73
N SER A 54 -20.96 3.91 5.61
CA SER A 54 -21.19 2.64 4.91
C SER A 54 -20.93 2.76 3.40
N ALA A 55 -21.31 3.88 2.78
CA ALA A 55 -21.03 4.14 1.37
C ALA A 55 -19.52 4.26 1.08
N VAL A 56 -18.77 4.98 1.93
CA VAL A 56 -17.30 5.09 1.80
C VAL A 56 -16.62 3.74 1.99
N LEU A 57 -17.02 2.96 3.00
CA LEU A 57 -16.46 1.61 3.22
C LEU A 57 -16.81 0.66 2.06
N GLY A 58 -18.04 0.71 1.52
CA GLY A 58 -18.44 -0.06 0.34
C GLY A 58 -17.61 0.28 -0.90
N ALA A 59 -17.39 1.58 -1.18
CA ALA A 59 -16.56 2.02 -2.30
C ALA A 59 -15.07 1.64 -2.13
N LEU A 60 -14.56 1.58 -0.89
CA LEU A 60 -13.21 1.05 -0.62
C LEU A 60 -13.14 -0.47 -0.83
N ALA A 61 -14.16 -1.22 -0.39
CA ALA A 61 -14.24 -2.66 -0.60
C ALA A 61 -14.33 -3.05 -2.09
N GLU A 62 -15.13 -2.32 -2.89
CA GLU A 62 -15.18 -2.52 -4.34
C GLU A 62 -13.82 -2.28 -4.99
N LYS A 63 -13.15 -1.17 -4.66
CA LYS A 63 -11.82 -0.85 -5.20
C LYS A 63 -10.73 -1.83 -4.76
N ALA A 64 -10.81 -2.35 -3.54
CA ALA A 64 -9.98 -3.43 -3.03
C ALA A 64 -10.16 -4.71 -3.86
N GLN A 65 -11.41 -5.14 -4.06
CA GLN A 65 -11.76 -6.33 -4.83
C GLN A 65 -11.32 -6.22 -6.32
N VAL A 66 -11.63 -5.09 -6.98
CA VAL A 66 -11.22 -4.84 -8.38
C VAL A 66 -9.70 -4.85 -8.53
N THR A 67 -8.97 -4.29 -7.56
CA THR A 67 -7.50 -4.30 -7.52
C THR A 67 -6.96 -5.72 -7.42
N GLU A 68 -7.43 -6.50 -6.44
CA GLU A 68 -7.01 -7.87 -6.22
C GLU A 68 -7.27 -8.74 -7.46
N GLN A 69 -8.51 -8.73 -7.96
CA GLN A 69 -8.94 -9.54 -9.10
C GLN A 69 -8.14 -9.19 -10.35
N THR A 70 -7.96 -7.89 -10.65
CA THR A 70 -7.26 -7.45 -11.86
C THR A 70 -5.78 -7.82 -11.80
N LEU A 71 -5.11 -7.61 -10.66
CA LEU A 71 -3.70 -8.00 -10.49
C LEU A 71 -3.51 -9.53 -10.55
N ASN A 72 -4.44 -10.33 -10.01
CA ASN A 72 -4.37 -11.79 -10.08
C ASN A 72 -4.67 -12.37 -11.48
N MET A 73 -5.24 -11.57 -12.40
CA MET A 73 -5.36 -11.95 -13.81
C MET A 73 -4.08 -11.67 -14.63
N VAL A 74 -3.12 -10.92 -14.09
CA VAL A 74 -1.86 -10.62 -14.80
C VAL A 74 -0.85 -11.76 -14.56
N PRO A 75 -0.38 -12.46 -15.61
CA PRO A 75 0.67 -13.47 -15.48
C PRO A 75 1.92 -12.84 -14.85
N GLY A 76 2.54 -13.53 -13.88
CA GLY A 76 3.70 -13.00 -13.16
C GLY A 76 3.37 -12.09 -11.98
N ILE A 77 2.09 -11.84 -11.66
CA ILE A 77 1.66 -11.13 -10.46
C ILE A 77 0.81 -12.05 -9.58
N LYS A 78 0.96 -11.94 -8.25
CA LYS A 78 0.03 -12.51 -7.27
C LYS A 78 -0.31 -11.48 -6.20
N CYS A 79 -1.59 -11.12 -6.08
CA CYS A 79 -2.12 -10.25 -5.03
C CYS A 79 -2.87 -11.10 -3.99
N ASN A 80 -2.57 -10.89 -2.71
CA ASN A 80 -3.43 -11.40 -1.63
C ASN A 80 -4.69 -10.52 -1.49
N PRO A 81 -5.76 -11.02 -0.86
CA PRO A 81 -6.95 -10.22 -0.59
C PRO A 81 -6.67 -8.98 0.24
N VAL A 82 -7.20 -7.83 -0.21
CA VAL A 82 -7.05 -6.55 0.47
C VAL A 82 -8.19 -6.40 1.49
N GLN A 83 -8.01 -7.02 2.66
CA GLN A 83 -9.04 -7.11 3.71
C GLN A 83 -9.31 -5.79 4.46
N GLY A 84 -8.44 -4.78 4.31
CA GLY A 84 -8.55 -3.51 5.01
C GLY A 84 -7.38 -2.56 4.73
N ALA A 85 -7.30 -1.48 5.51
CA ALA A 85 -6.42 -0.34 5.24
C ALA A 85 -6.64 0.24 3.81
N MET A 86 -5.59 0.75 3.18
CA MET A 86 -5.66 1.48 1.89
C MET A 86 -4.67 0.94 0.84
N TYR A 87 -4.05 -0.21 1.06
CA TYR A 87 -2.90 -0.68 0.28
C TYR A 87 -3.02 -2.14 -0.14
N ALA A 88 -2.64 -2.40 -1.39
CA ALA A 88 -2.29 -3.73 -1.88
C ALA A 88 -0.76 -3.90 -1.85
N PHE A 89 -0.30 -5.14 -1.60
CA PHE A 89 1.12 -5.50 -1.64
C PHE A 89 1.35 -6.75 -2.51
N PRO A 90 1.05 -6.69 -3.82
CA PRO A 90 1.24 -7.82 -4.73
C PRO A 90 2.70 -8.24 -4.85
N ARG A 91 2.91 -9.55 -4.97
CA ARG A 91 4.18 -10.15 -5.36
C ARG A 91 4.30 -10.11 -6.89
N ILE A 92 5.48 -9.73 -7.37
CA ILE A 92 5.89 -9.84 -8.77
C ILE A 92 6.95 -10.93 -8.93
N PHE A 93 6.77 -11.79 -9.93
CA PHE A 93 7.70 -12.87 -10.28
C PHE A 93 8.65 -12.37 -11.36
N ILE A 94 9.64 -11.58 -10.95
CA ILE A 94 10.65 -10.97 -11.83
C ILE A 94 11.54 -12.08 -12.44
N PRO A 95 11.72 -12.14 -13.78
CA PRO A 95 12.59 -13.12 -14.42
C PRO A 95 14.07 -13.02 -13.97
N PRO A 96 14.84 -14.12 -13.96
CA PRO A 96 16.24 -14.12 -13.52
C PRO A 96 17.11 -13.06 -14.21
N ARG A 97 16.93 -12.84 -15.51
CA ARG A 97 17.70 -11.84 -16.28
C ARG A 97 17.41 -10.40 -15.83
N ALA A 98 16.18 -10.07 -15.47
CA ALA A 98 15.83 -8.78 -14.87
C ALA A 98 16.41 -8.63 -13.45
N VAL A 99 16.52 -9.74 -12.70
CA VAL A 99 17.22 -9.75 -11.40
C VAL A 99 18.74 -9.52 -11.58
N GLU A 100 19.35 -10.06 -12.63
CA GLU A 100 20.76 -9.84 -12.98
C GLU A 100 21.03 -8.41 -13.44
N GLU A 101 20.16 -7.83 -14.28
CA GLU A 101 20.27 -6.43 -14.71
C GLU A 101 20.10 -5.47 -13.52
N ALA A 102 19.10 -5.69 -12.65
CA ALA A 102 18.96 -4.87 -11.45
C ALA A 102 20.23 -4.92 -10.58
N LYS A 103 20.86 -6.09 -10.44
CA LYS A 103 22.14 -6.25 -9.73
C LYS A 103 23.29 -5.50 -10.41
N SER A 104 23.40 -5.52 -11.75
CA SER A 104 24.47 -4.79 -12.45
C SER A 104 24.29 -3.27 -12.37
N LEU A 105 23.05 -2.80 -12.23
CA LEU A 105 22.70 -1.41 -11.94
C LEU A 105 22.83 -1.03 -10.44
N GLY A 106 23.20 -1.97 -9.56
CA GLY A 106 23.32 -1.73 -8.12
C GLY A 106 21.97 -1.54 -7.39
N MET A 107 20.87 -2.02 -7.97
CA MET A 107 19.50 -1.84 -7.49
C MET A 107 18.86 -3.16 -7.04
N SER A 108 17.81 -3.08 -6.21
CA SER A 108 16.94 -4.23 -5.97
C SER A 108 16.04 -4.48 -7.20
N PRO A 109 15.67 -5.73 -7.53
CA PRO A 109 14.88 -6.02 -8.73
C PRO A 109 13.52 -5.33 -8.79
N ASP A 110 12.87 -5.16 -7.64
CA ASP A 110 11.62 -4.39 -7.52
C ASP A 110 11.82 -2.87 -7.63
N MET A 111 12.97 -2.32 -7.22
CA MET A 111 13.30 -0.91 -7.45
C MET A 111 13.43 -0.65 -8.95
N MET A 112 14.21 -1.47 -9.67
CA MET A 112 14.34 -1.36 -11.13
C MET A 112 12.97 -1.49 -11.83
N TYR A 113 12.14 -2.46 -11.43
CA TYR A 113 10.78 -2.61 -11.94
C TYR A 113 9.90 -1.36 -11.69
N CYS A 114 9.94 -0.77 -10.48
CA CYS A 114 9.14 0.41 -10.15
C CYS A 114 9.63 1.68 -10.85
N LEU A 115 10.95 1.84 -11.04
CA LEU A 115 11.52 2.95 -11.80
C LEU A 115 11.13 2.87 -13.28
N ARG A 116 11.28 1.70 -13.91
CA ARG A 116 10.84 1.51 -15.31
C ARG A 116 9.34 1.72 -15.48
N LEU A 117 8.51 1.27 -14.54
CA LEU A 117 7.06 1.55 -14.58
C LEU A 117 6.79 3.06 -14.53
N LEU A 118 7.49 3.79 -13.65
CA LEU A 118 7.36 5.24 -13.53
C LEU A 118 7.76 5.96 -14.82
N GLU A 119 8.91 5.60 -15.40
CA GLU A 119 9.43 6.17 -16.65
C GLU A 119 8.51 5.91 -17.85
N GLU A 120 7.99 4.69 -17.98
CA GLU A 120 7.15 4.31 -19.13
C GLU A 120 5.68 4.75 -19.01
N THR A 121 5.14 4.91 -17.80
CA THR A 121 3.68 5.10 -17.59
C THR A 121 3.29 6.34 -16.77
N GLY A 122 4.23 6.94 -16.05
CA GLY A 122 3.99 7.98 -15.03
C GLY A 122 3.48 7.46 -13.69
N ILE A 123 3.36 6.14 -13.49
CA ILE A 123 2.83 5.55 -12.24
C ILE A 123 3.96 5.33 -11.24
N CYS A 124 3.99 6.16 -10.19
CA CYS A 124 4.95 6.00 -9.08
C CYS A 124 4.41 4.99 -8.04
N LEU A 125 5.07 3.84 -7.94
CA LEU A 125 4.83 2.83 -6.90
C LEU A 125 6.02 2.77 -5.93
N VAL A 126 5.82 2.23 -4.73
CA VAL A 126 6.91 2.02 -3.76
C VAL A 126 7.37 0.56 -3.82
N PRO A 127 8.67 0.27 -4.09
CA PRO A 127 9.16 -1.10 -4.18
C PRO A 127 9.14 -1.82 -2.82
N GLY A 128 8.99 -3.14 -2.84
CA GLY A 128 8.94 -4.01 -1.66
C GLY A 128 10.19 -3.94 -0.79
N SER A 129 11.36 -3.72 -1.41
CA SER A 129 12.64 -3.51 -0.74
C SER A 129 12.63 -2.37 0.29
N GLY A 130 11.78 -1.35 0.12
CA GLY A 130 11.60 -0.26 1.09
C GLY A 130 10.82 -0.64 2.36
N PHE A 131 10.19 -1.83 2.41
CA PHE A 131 9.40 -2.31 3.54
C PHE A 131 10.03 -3.52 4.25
N GLY A 132 11.05 -4.14 3.64
CA GLY A 132 11.49 -5.48 3.97
C GLY A 132 10.56 -6.55 3.38
N GLN A 133 11.14 -7.65 2.90
CA GLN A 133 10.43 -8.77 2.30
C GLN A 133 11.28 -10.05 2.41
N ARG A 134 10.66 -11.21 2.18
CA ARG A 134 11.39 -12.48 2.15
C ARG A 134 12.42 -12.48 1.01
N GLU A 135 13.62 -12.99 1.27
CA GLU A 135 14.64 -13.16 0.23
C GLU A 135 14.14 -13.99 -0.96
N GLY A 136 14.54 -13.60 -2.18
CA GLY A 136 14.04 -14.20 -3.43
C GLY A 136 12.58 -13.87 -3.76
N THR A 137 11.96 -12.91 -3.05
CA THR A 137 10.62 -12.39 -3.37
C THR A 137 10.67 -10.89 -3.58
N TYR A 138 9.82 -10.40 -4.48
CA TYR A 138 9.78 -9.01 -4.93
C TYR A 138 8.34 -8.54 -4.94
N HIS A 139 8.09 -7.33 -4.48
CA HIS A 139 6.74 -6.77 -4.34
C HIS A 139 6.73 -5.29 -4.71
N PHE A 140 5.54 -4.71 -4.79
CA PHE A 140 5.36 -3.26 -4.73
C PHE A 140 4.15 -2.92 -3.85
N ARG A 141 4.13 -1.74 -3.24
CA ARG A 141 2.94 -1.20 -2.56
C ARG A 141 2.18 -0.29 -3.51
N MET A 142 0.89 -0.59 -3.68
CA MET A 142 -0.05 0.24 -4.45
C MET A 142 -1.21 0.68 -3.56
N THR A 143 -1.82 1.83 -3.88
CA THR A 143 -2.95 2.40 -3.14
C THR A 143 -4.29 2.18 -3.84
N ILE A 144 -5.35 1.90 -3.08
CA ILE A 144 -6.73 1.82 -3.59
C ILE A 144 -7.47 3.18 -3.50
N LEU A 145 -6.78 4.26 -3.12
CA LEU A 145 -7.38 5.59 -2.94
C LEU A 145 -7.91 6.29 -4.20
N PRO A 146 -7.40 6.07 -5.44
CA PRO A 146 -7.97 6.71 -6.64
C PRO A 146 -9.49 6.46 -6.81
N THR A 147 -10.15 7.25 -7.66
CA THR A 147 -11.53 6.94 -8.07
C THR A 147 -11.54 5.64 -8.87
N THR A 148 -12.67 4.94 -8.93
CA THR A 148 -12.78 3.63 -9.58
C THR A 148 -12.37 3.66 -11.06
N GLU A 149 -12.63 4.77 -11.75
CA GLU A 149 -12.27 5.01 -13.15
C GLU A 149 -10.74 5.18 -13.30
N LYS A 150 -10.14 6.02 -12.46
CA LYS A 150 -8.68 6.23 -12.43
C LYS A 150 -7.93 4.97 -12.02
N LEU A 151 -8.50 4.17 -11.10
CA LEU A 151 -7.95 2.90 -10.66
C LEU A 151 -7.96 1.87 -11.80
N LYS A 152 -9.05 1.77 -12.58
CA LYS A 152 -9.12 0.90 -13.77
C LYS A 152 -8.04 1.28 -14.80
N VAL A 153 -7.89 2.57 -15.12
CA VAL A 153 -6.83 3.06 -16.04
C VAL A 153 -5.42 2.78 -15.51
N LEU A 154 -5.19 2.93 -14.20
CA LEU A 154 -3.90 2.61 -13.57
C LEU A 154 -3.59 1.12 -13.68
N LEU A 155 -4.55 0.25 -13.34
CA LEU A 155 -4.41 -1.20 -13.39
C LEU A 155 -4.16 -1.70 -14.82
N GLU A 156 -4.82 -1.11 -15.82
CA GLU A 156 -4.60 -1.40 -17.24
C GLU A 156 -3.18 -1.03 -17.69
N LYS A 157 -2.74 0.20 -17.42
CA LYS A 157 -1.36 0.62 -17.72
C LYS A 157 -0.31 -0.26 -17.04
N LEU A 158 -0.56 -0.66 -15.79
CA LEU A 158 0.31 -1.55 -15.02
C LEU A 158 0.37 -2.95 -15.66
N ARG A 159 -0.78 -3.52 -16.05
CA ARG A 159 -0.87 -4.79 -16.79
C ARG A 159 -0.04 -4.73 -18.08
N ASP A 160 -0.24 -3.69 -18.89
CA ASP A 160 0.37 -3.58 -20.21
C ASP A 160 1.89 -3.39 -20.11
N PHE A 161 2.36 -2.56 -19.16
CA PHE A 161 3.76 -2.49 -18.78
C PHE A 161 4.31 -3.84 -18.32
N HIS A 162 3.61 -4.55 -17.43
CA HIS A 162 4.09 -5.84 -16.89
C HIS A 162 4.23 -6.89 -18.00
N ILE A 163 3.26 -6.98 -18.91
CA ILE A 163 3.31 -7.90 -20.06
C ILE A 163 4.46 -7.55 -21.00
N LYS A 164 4.71 -6.26 -21.24
CA LYS A 164 5.87 -5.81 -22.04
C LYS A 164 7.19 -6.19 -21.35
N PHE A 165 7.32 -5.87 -20.06
CA PHE A 165 8.49 -6.20 -19.24
C PHE A 165 8.79 -7.70 -19.26
N LEU A 166 7.78 -8.56 -19.02
CA LEU A 166 7.97 -10.01 -19.08
C LEU A 166 8.44 -10.50 -20.46
N LYS A 167 7.91 -9.95 -21.56
CA LYS A 167 8.35 -10.32 -22.92
C LYS A 167 9.82 -9.96 -23.15
N GLU A 168 10.21 -8.74 -22.80
CA GLU A 168 11.58 -8.22 -22.97
C GLU A 168 12.63 -9.11 -22.29
N TYR A 169 12.34 -9.56 -21.06
CA TYR A 169 13.25 -10.44 -20.33
C TYR A 169 13.11 -11.93 -20.66
N ALA A 170 12.02 -12.35 -21.33
CA ALA A 170 11.84 -13.71 -21.82
C ALA A 170 12.53 -13.97 -23.18
N SER A 171 12.55 -13.00 -24.11
CA SER A 171 12.84 -13.27 -25.53
C SER A 171 14.26 -12.91 -26.01
N LEU A 172 15.31 -13.29 -25.26
CA LEU A 172 16.70 -13.23 -25.76
C LEU A 172 17.48 -14.50 -25.37
N GLU A 173 17.50 -15.43 -26.32
CA GLU A 173 18.37 -16.61 -26.41
C GLU A 173 19.46 -16.33 -27.47
N GLU A 174 20.73 -16.67 -27.33
CA GLU A 174 21.51 -17.30 -26.25
C GLU A 174 22.78 -16.45 -25.94
N PRO A 175 23.49 -16.69 -24.82
CA PRO A 175 24.89 -16.24 -24.74
C PRO A 175 25.71 -16.96 -25.81
N LYS A 176 26.20 -16.23 -26.81
CA LYS A 176 27.13 -16.75 -27.83
C LYS A 176 28.34 -17.38 -27.12
N ARG A 177 28.48 -18.70 -27.25
CA ARG A 177 29.71 -19.46 -27.04
C ARG A 177 30.38 -19.74 -28.38
#